data_AF-A0A2J6SHT0-F1
#
_entry.id   AF-A0A2J6SHT0-F1
#
_cell.length_a   1.000
_cell.length_b   1.000
_cell.length_c   1.000
_cell.angle_alpha   90.00
_cell.angle_beta   90.00
_cell.angle_gamma   90.00
#
_symmetry.space_group_name_H-M   'P 1'
#
loop_
_entity.id
_entity.type
_entity.pdbx_description
1 polymer ?
#
loop_
_entity_poly.entity_id
_entity_poly.type
_entity_poly.pdbx_seq_one_letter_code
_entity_poly.pdbx_strand_id
1 'polypeptide(L)' 'SGLYWKVYSASESNFQQAFWGSNYPHLLDIKRRFDPDDVFWCTPCVGNERWKEV' A
#
# COMPACT_ATOMS: atom_id res chain seq x y z
N SER A 1 -16.80 1.73 0.84
CA SER A 1 -16.51 2.40 2.12
C SER A 1 -15.07 2.08 2.49
N GLY A 2 -14.19 3.08 2.49
CA GLY A 2 -12.81 2.92 2.96
C GLY A 2 -12.76 3.05 4.48
N LEU A 3 -11.91 2.26 5.14
CA LEU A 3 -11.67 2.38 6.58
C LEU A 3 -10.79 3.61 6.83
N TYR A 4 -11.22 4.46 7.76
CA TYR A 4 -10.45 5.62 8.19
C TYR A 4 -9.18 5.13 8.90
N TRP A 5 -8.04 5.67 8.48
CA TRP A 5 -6.66 5.29 8.82
C TRP A 5 -6.33 4.93 10.29
N LYS A 6 -7.17 5.30 11.25
CA LYS A 6 -6.90 5.12 12.68
C LYS A 6 -7.15 3.71 13.21
N VAL A 7 -7.86 2.84 12.50
CA VAL A 7 -8.37 1.57 13.07
C VAL A 7 -7.67 0.32 12.51
N TYR A 8 -6.79 0.47 11.52
CA TYR A 8 -6.20 -0.68 10.83
C TYR A 8 -4.69 -0.73 11.03
N SER A 9 -4.19 -1.85 11.56
CA SER A 9 -2.77 -2.13 11.57
C SER A 9 -2.33 -2.55 10.17
N ALA A 10 -1.31 -1.88 9.62
CA ALA A 10 -0.69 -2.27 8.35
C ALA A 10 -0.11 -3.70 8.36
N SER A 11 -0.02 -4.34 9.53
CA SER A 11 0.38 -5.74 9.69
C SER A 11 -0.68 -6.75 9.27
N GLU A 12 -1.91 -6.32 8.99
CA GLU A 12 -2.94 -7.24 8.51
C GLU A 12 -2.74 -7.53 7.02
N SER A 13 -2.86 -8.81 6.68
CA SER A 13 -2.61 -9.41 5.36
C SER A 13 -3.51 -8.91 4.22
N ASN A 14 -4.32 -7.87 4.43
CA ASN A 14 -5.25 -7.31 3.44
C ASN A 14 -5.29 -5.77 3.42
N PHE A 15 -4.18 -5.10 3.79
CA PHE A 15 -4.11 -3.64 3.78
C PHE A 15 -4.40 -3.05 2.40
N GLN A 16 -4.05 -3.76 1.31
CA GLN A 16 -4.31 -3.33 -0.06
C GLN A 16 -5.80 -3.04 -0.27
N GLN A 17 -6.67 -3.99 0.11
CA GLN A 17 -8.10 -3.84 0.01
C GLN A 17 -8.66 -2.86 1.05
N ALA A 18 -8.13 -2.87 2.27
CA ALA A 18 -8.63 -2.04 3.37
C ALA A 18 -8.44 -0.53 3.12
N PHE A 19 -7.28 -0.14 2.58
CA PHE A 19 -6.94 1.26 2.33
C PHE A 19 -7.29 1.74 0.92
N TRP A 20 -7.08 0.89 -0.09
CA TRP A 20 -7.13 1.31 -1.49
C TRP A 20 -8.26 0.63 -2.29
N GLY A 21 -8.81 -0.48 -1.76
CA GLY A 21 -9.88 -1.22 -2.39
C GLY A 21 -9.55 -1.65 -3.82
N SER A 22 -10.55 -1.56 -4.71
CA SER A 22 -10.40 -1.92 -6.13
C SER A 22 -9.43 -1.03 -6.91
N ASN A 23 -8.99 0.11 -6.35
CA ASN A 23 -8.02 0.98 -6.99
C ASN A 23 -6.57 0.49 -6.83
N TYR A 24 -6.32 -0.46 -5.92
CA TYR A 24 -4.97 -0.92 -5.63
C TYR A 24 -4.18 -1.36 -6.88
N PRO A 25 -4.73 -2.19 -7.80
CA PRO A 25 -3.98 -2.62 -8.98
C PRO A 25 -3.56 -1.46 -9.88
N HIS A 26 -4.43 -0.45 -10.05
CA HIS A 26 -4.13 0.71 -10.88
C HIS A 26 -3.08 1.63 -10.23
N LEU A 27 -3.18 1.86 -8.92
CA LEU A 27 -2.18 2.64 -8.19
C LEU A 27 -0.83 1.94 -8.14
N LEU A 28 -0.82 0.61 -8.05
CA LEU A 28 0.41 -0.17 -8.09
C LEU A 28 1.09 -0.06 -9.46
N ASP A 29 0.34 -0.14 -10.56
CA ASP A 29 0.89 0.06 -11.91
C ASP A 29 1.56 1.44 -12.06
N ILE A 30 0.87 2.51 -11.61
CA ILE A 30 1.43 3.87 -11.60
C ILE A 30 2.70 3.92 -10.73
N LYS A 31 2.65 3.38 -9.52
CA LYS A 31 3.81 3.34 -8.61
C LYS A 31 5.00 2.65 -9.27
N ARG A 32 4.79 1.50 -9.92
CA ARG A 32 5.87 0.76 -10.60
C ARG A 32 6.40 1.48 -11.83
N ARG A 33 5.57 2.28 -12.50
CA ARG A 33 6.02 3.12 -13.62
C ARG A 33 6.92 4.27 -13.19
N PHE A 34 6.63 4.91 -12.06
CA PHE A 34 7.33 6.13 -11.63
C PHE A 34 8.38 5.91 -10.54
N ASP A 35 8.23 4.86 -9.73
CA ASP A 35 9.16 4.48 -8.66
C ASP A 35 9.34 2.95 -8.65
N PRO A 36 10.02 2.39 -9.67
CA PRO A 36 10.23 0.95 -9.79
C PRO A 36 11.09 0.36 -8.67
N ASP A 37 11.99 1.19 -8.11
CA ASP A 37 13.00 0.80 -7.12
C ASP A 37 12.55 1.06 -5.67
N ASP A 38 11.29 1.47 -5.47
CA ASP A 38 10.71 1.77 -4.15
C ASP A 38 11.51 2.82 -3.35
N VAL A 39 12.06 3.85 -4.01
CA VAL A 39 12.75 4.98 -3.35
C VAL A 39 11.81 5.67 -2.35
N PHE A 40 10.54 5.81 -2.70
CA PHE A 40 9.50 6.39 -1.85
C PHE A 40 8.65 5.30 -1.21
N TRP A 41 9.23 4.52 -0.30
CA TRP A 41 8.50 3.53 0.50
C TRP A 41 7.99 4.12 1.81
N CYS A 42 6.86 3.62 2.31
CA CYS A 42 6.26 4.00 3.59
C CYS A 42 5.20 2.97 4.02
N THR A 43 4.87 2.90 5.31
CA THR A 43 3.92 1.91 5.86
C THR A 43 2.69 2.61 6.45
N PRO A 44 1.46 2.35 5.97
CA PRO A 44 1.08 1.60 4.76
C PRO A 44 1.05 2.47 3.51
N CYS A 45 1.79 2.08 2.46
CA CYS A 45 1.73 2.72 1.14
C CYS A 45 1.53 1.69 0.03
N VAL A 46 1.10 2.14 -1.14
CA VAL A 46 0.96 1.29 -2.32
C VAL A 46 2.31 0.67 -2.69
N GLY A 47 2.35 -0.64 -2.82
CA GLY A 47 3.56 -1.40 -3.12
C GLY A 47 4.44 -1.75 -1.90
N ASN A 48 4.00 -1.42 -0.67
CA ASN A 48 4.77 -1.65 0.56
C ASN A 48 5.02 -3.14 0.85
N GLU A 49 4.30 -4.09 0.25
CA GLU A 49 4.47 -5.53 0.47
C GLU A 49 5.87 -6.09 0.18
N ARG A 50 6.74 -5.31 -0.47
CA ARG A 50 8.15 -5.66 -0.71
C ARG A 50 9.08 -5.34 0.46
N TRP A 51 8.59 -4.61 1.47
CA TRP A 51 9.39 -4.06 2.55
C TRP A 51 8.78 -4.39 3.92
N LYS A 52 9.65 -4.49 4.92
CA LYS A 52 9.25 -4.66 6.32
C LYS A 52 10.18 -3.80 7.18
N GLU A 53 9.60 -2.99 8.04
CA GLU A 53 10.34 -2.27 9.07
C GLU A 53 10.81 -3.27 10.14
N VAL A 54 12.10 -3.23 10.49
CA VAL A 54 12.77 -4.16 11.42
C VAL A 54 13.25 -3.46 12.67
#